data_AF-E4V5U0-F1
#
_entry.id   AF-E4V5U0-F1
#
_cell.length_a   1.000
_cell.length_b   1.000
_cell.length_c   1.000
_cell.angle_alpha   90.00
_cell.angle_beta   90.00
_cell.angle_gamma   90.00
#
_symmetry.space_group_name_H-M   'P 1'
#
loop_
_entity.id
_entity.type
_entity.pdbx_description
1 polymer ?
#
loop_
_entity_poly.entity_id
_entity_poly.type
_entity_poly.pdbx_seq_one_letter_code
_entity_poly.pdbx_strand_id
1 'polypeptide(L)'
;MPRPSREAPSETLSPLEQLVPFIYEGLCGVRHPGVNGGDGLKFSFAEYAPRAICLPGFGHTPESAHLACRFVANLAARHHADLLTMKPWDCQFCGVRASTFNLVVVSFLSPEVGTVDPIRRSVWGYGVPICRTAGSCDQKAGRLTAELRDTYISGLVMPSSPSCMKCGNTEDLILCSGCKVVRYCSPECRKEHHRIHKKDCRAAQREKLRDKIQEHLLRERDSHFSKFKRVFYS
;
A
#
# COMPACT_ATOMS: atom_id res chain seq x y z
N MET A 1 16.75 10.32 51.40
CA MET A 1 15.62 10.51 50.47
C MET A 1 15.63 9.37 49.46
N PRO A 2 14.63 8.48 49.45
CA PRO A 2 14.60 7.33 48.55
C PRO A 2 14.18 7.76 47.14
N ARG A 3 14.81 7.16 46.12
CA ARG A 3 14.43 7.30 44.70
C ARG A 3 13.04 6.68 44.50
N PRO A 4 12.08 7.35 43.84
CA PRO A 4 10.89 6.67 43.38
C PRO A 4 11.25 5.85 42.14
N SER A 5 11.30 4.54 42.31
CA SER A 5 11.12 3.56 41.26
C SER A 5 9.72 3.73 40.67
N ARG A 6 9.64 4.09 39.39
CA ARG A 6 8.46 3.91 38.55
C ARG A 6 8.87 3.16 37.30
N GLU A 7 8.89 1.83 37.42
CA GLU A 7 8.60 0.98 36.27
C GLU A 7 7.19 1.34 35.81
N ALA A 8 7.09 2.00 34.66
CA ALA A 8 5.82 2.13 33.97
C ALA A 8 5.53 0.75 33.33
N PRO A 9 4.31 0.20 33.49
CA PRO A 9 3.95 -1.02 32.80
C PRO A 9 4.07 -0.76 31.30
N SER A 10 4.82 -1.60 30.59
CA SER A 10 4.73 -1.67 29.14
C SER A 10 3.35 -2.24 28.80
N GLU A 11 2.33 -1.38 28.75
CA GLU A 11 1.02 -1.73 28.21
C GLU A 11 1.24 -2.11 26.75
N THR A 12 1.36 -3.41 26.56
CA THR A 12 1.36 -4.04 25.26
C THR A 12 -0.09 -3.92 24.81
N LEU A 13 -0.36 -3.08 23.81
CA LEU A 13 -1.70 -2.94 23.23
C LEU A 13 -2.26 -4.33 22.97
N SER A 14 -3.50 -4.58 23.39
CA SER A 14 -4.14 -5.89 23.23
C SER A 14 -4.14 -6.30 21.75
N PRO A 15 -4.12 -7.60 21.42
CA PRO A 15 -4.09 -8.06 20.02
C PRO A 15 -5.23 -7.48 19.15
N LEU A 16 -6.37 -7.14 19.76
CA LEU A 16 -7.52 -6.54 19.08
C LEU A 16 -7.33 -5.04 18.77
N GLU A 17 -6.58 -4.31 19.60
CA GLU A 17 -6.23 -2.89 19.35
C GLU A 17 -5.19 -2.74 18.23
N GLN A 18 -4.63 -3.85 17.74
CA GLN A 18 -3.68 -3.92 16.65
C GLN A 18 -4.34 -4.27 15.30
N LEU A 19 -5.65 -4.50 15.26
CA LEU A 19 -6.38 -4.84 14.03
C LEU A 19 -7.36 -3.72 13.66
N VAL A 20 -7.47 -3.46 12.37
CA VAL A 20 -8.34 -2.44 11.81
C VAL A 20 -9.32 -3.11 10.85
N PRO A 21 -10.63 -2.94 11.05
CA PRO A 21 -11.62 -3.52 10.14
C PRO A 21 -11.57 -2.84 8.78
N PHE A 22 -11.78 -3.62 7.73
CA PHE A 22 -11.92 -3.15 6.36
C PHE A 22 -12.84 -4.08 5.56
N ILE A 23 -13.25 -3.66 4.37
CA ILE A 23 -14.02 -4.51 3.46
C ILE A 23 -13.15 -4.95 2.28
N TYR A 24 -13.06 -6.25 2.02
CA TYR A 24 -12.55 -6.77 0.76
C TYR A 24 -13.71 -6.98 -0.21
N GLU A 25 -13.79 -6.16 -1.25
CA GLU A 25 -14.88 -6.19 -2.21
C GLU A 25 -14.35 -6.22 -3.64
N GLY A 26 -15.23 -6.48 -4.59
CA GLY A 26 -14.79 -6.54 -5.97
C GLY A 26 -15.78 -7.16 -6.93
N LEU A 27 -15.24 -7.48 -8.10
CA LEU A 27 -15.97 -8.03 -9.22
C LEU A 27 -15.28 -9.27 -9.77
N CYS A 28 -16.06 -10.29 -10.11
CA CYS A 28 -15.56 -11.49 -10.78
C CYS A 28 -16.35 -11.74 -12.07
N GLY A 29 -15.64 -12.10 -13.14
CA GLY A 29 -16.24 -12.49 -14.42
C GLY A 29 -17.03 -11.38 -15.10
N VAL A 30 -16.53 -10.14 -15.11
CA VAL A 30 -17.20 -9.02 -15.80
C VAL A 30 -17.10 -9.20 -17.31
N ARG A 31 -18.19 -8.89 -18.01
CA ARG A 31 -18.20 -8.88 -19.47
C ARG A 31 -17.25 -7.80 -20.00
N HIS A 32 -16.46 -8.16 -20.99
CA HIS A 32 -15.54 -7.25 -21.66
C HIS A 32 -15.43 -7.61 -23.15
N PRO A 33 -15.09 -6.67 -24.04
CA PRO A 33 -14.69 -7.03 -25.39
C PRO A 33 -13.56 -8.09 -25.38
N GLY A 34 -13.71 -9.15 -26.18
CA GLY A 34 -12.70 -10.21 -26.31
C GLY A 34 -12.79 -11.37 -25.31
N VAL A 35 -13.85 -11.43 -24.49
CA VAL A 35 -14.19 -12.62 -23.67
C VAL A 35 -15.50 -13.28 -24.14
N ASN A 36 -15.62 -14.58 -23.94
CA ASN A 36 -16.74 -15.43 -24.35
C ASN A 36 -17.96 -15.36 -23.42
N GLY A 37 -17.94 -14.50 -22.40
CA GLY A 37 -19.02 -14.41 -21.44
C GLY A 37 -18.64 -13.71 -20.14
N GLY A 38 -19.43 -13.97 -19.11
CA GLY A 38 -19.40 -13.28 -17.83
C GLY A 38 -20.74 -12.62 -17.54
N ASP A 39 -21.05 -12.45 -16.27
CA ASP A 39 -22.26 -11.80 -15.77
C ASP A 39 -21.94 -10.78 -14.67
N GLY A 40 -20.66 -10.67 -14.28
CA GLY A 40 -20.20 -9.74 -13.26
C GLY A 40 -20.79 -10.06 -11.89
N LEU A 41 -20.18 -10.99 -11.15
CA LEU A 41 -20.52 -11.20 -9.75
C LEU A 41 -19.83 -10.15 -8.89
N LYS A 42 -20.60 -9.44 -8.07
CA LYS A 42 -20.07 -8.61 -6.97
C LYS A 42 -19.84 -9.48 -5.73
N PHE A 43 -18.72 -9.29 -5.07
CA PHE A 43 -18.44 -9.92 -3.77
C PHE A 43 -18.05 -8.88 -2.73
N SER A 44 -18.21 -9.25 -1.45
CA SER A 44 -17.84 -8.42 -0.31
C SER A 44 -17.58 -9.32 0.90
N PHE A 45 -16.43 -9.14 1.54
CA PHE A 45 -16.02 -9.84 2.76
C PHE A 45 -15.57 -8.83 3.81
N ALA A 46 -15.99 -9.02 5.06
CA ALA A 46 -15.53 -8.22 6.19
C ALA A 46 -14.24 -8.84 6.75
N GLU A 47 -13.17 -8.04 6.83
CA GLU A 47 -11.83 -8.52 7.16
C GLU A 47 -11.11 -7.56 8.12
N TYR A 48 -9.97 -8.01 8.63
CA TYR A 48 -9.13 -7.26 9.56
C TYR A 48 -7.70 -7.16 9.05
N ALA A 49 -7.16 -5.94 9.05
CA ALA A 49 -5.80 -5.65 8.66
C ALA A 49 -4.95 -5.25 9.88
N PRO A 50 -3.66 -5.61 9.95
CA PRO A 50 -2.76 -5.08 10.95
C PRO A 50 -2.73 -3.55 10.91
N ARG A 51 -2.87 -2.89 12.06
CA ARG A 51 -2.89 -1.43 12.17
C ARG A 51 -1.69 -0.77 11.50
N ALA A 52 -0.53 -1.44 11.52
CA ALA A 52 0.70 -0.96 10.87
C ALA A 52 0.54 -0.71 9.37
N ILE A 53 -0.21 -1.56 8.64
CA ILE A 53 -0.40 -1.41 7.19
C ILE A 53 -1.50 -0.40 6.83
N CYS A 54 -2.26 0.05 7.83
CA CYS A 54 -3.32 1.05 7.71
C CYS A 54 -2.84 2.46 8.08
N LEU A 55 -1.54 2.63 8.36
CA LEU A 55 -0.97 3.94 8.65
C LEU A 55 -0.74 4.73 7.36
N PRO A 56 -0.93 6.05 7.37
CA PRO A 56 -0.58 6.88 6.22
C PRO A 56 0.92 6.76 5.87
N GLY A 57 1.28 6.93 4.60
CA GLY A 57 2.65 6.71 4.10
C GLY A 57 3.18 5.27 4.12
N PHE A 58 2.38 4.27 4.53
CA PHE A 58 2.77 2.86 4.44
C PHE A 58 2.85 2.41 2.98
N GLY A 59 3.92 1.72 2.60
CA GLY A 59 4.16 1.30 1.21
C GLY A 59 5.11 2.20 0.43
N HIS A 60 5.57 3.31 1.01
CA HIS A 60 6.53 4.22 0.37
C HIS A 60 7.99 3.79 0.53
N THR A 61 8.27 2.76 1.33
CA THR A 61 9.59 2.11 1.40
C THR A 61 9.52 0.70 0.80
N PRO A 62 10.63 0.15 0.27
CA PRO A 62 10.64 -1.21 -0.28
C PRO A 62 10.12 -2.27 0.71
N GLU A 63 10.48 -2.16 2.00
CA GLU A 63 10.09 -3.11 3.04
C GLU A 63 8.60 -3.03 3.36
N SER A 64 8.06 -1.81 3.50
CA SER A 64 6.64 -1.60 3.76
C SER A 64 5.78 -1.96 2.55
N ALA A 65 6.27 -1.70 1.33
CA ALA A 65 5.63 -2.14 0.10
C ALA A 65 5.54 -3.67 0.02
N HIS A 66 6.62 -4.37 0.33
CA HIS A 66 6.63 -5.84 0.35
C HIS A 66 5.62 -6.41 1.37
N LEU A 67 5.53 -5.81 2.56
CA LEU A 67 4.56 -6.22 3.58
C LEU A 67 3.11 -6.02 3.11
N ALA A 68 2.81 -4.88 2.46
CA ALA A 68 1.49 -4.64 1.87
C ALA A 68 1.17 -5.67 0.78
N CYS A 69 2.11 -5.93 -0.14
CA CYS A 69 1.96 -6.93 -1.19
C CYS A 69 1.69 -8.32 -0.61
N ARG A 70 2.45 -8.74 0.41
CA ARG A 70 2.26 -10.05 1.05
C ARG A 70 0.90 -10.15 1.75
N PHE A 71 0.46 -9.08 2.43
CA PHE A 71 -0.86 -9.04 3.04
C PHE A 71 -1.97 -9.24 1.99
N VAL A 72 -1.90 -8.48 0.90
CA VAL A 72 -2.88 -8.54 -0.20
C VAL A 72 -2.88 -9.92 -0.86
N ALA A 73 -1.70 -10.50 -1.13
CA ALA A 73 -1.59 -11.84 -1.71
C ALA A 73 -2.21 -12.91 -0.80
N ASN A 74 -1.98 -12.83 0.52
CA ASN A 74 -2.57 -13.76 1.48
C ASN A 74 -4.09 -13.60 1.60
N LEU A 75 -4.60 -12.36 1.55
CA LEU A 75 -6.03 -12.09 1.54
C LEU A 75 -6.70 -12.69 0.30
N ALA A 76 -6.11 -12.45 -0.88
CA ALA A 76 -6.57 -12.99 -2.15
C ALA A 76 -6.58 -14.53 -2.15
N ALA A 77 -5.52 -15.16 -1.61
CA ALA A 77 -5.42 -16.62 -1.52
C ALA A 77 -6.47 -17.23 -0.59
N ARG A 78 -6.79 -16.59 0.56
CA ARG A 78 -7.82 -17.08 1.49
C ARG A 78 -9.20 -17.14 0.83
N HIS A 79 -9.59 -16.07 0.16
CA HIS A 79 -10.92 -15.97 -0.46
C HIS A 79 -11.01 -16.57 -1.87
N HIS A 80 -9.91 -17.06 -2.43
CA HIS A 80 -9.91 -17.68 -3.75
C HIS A 80 -10.85 -18.89 -3.81
N ALA A 81 -10.81 -19.75 -2.79
CA ALA A 81 -11.72 -20.88 -2.66
C ALA A 81 -13.17 -20.42 -2.46
N ASP A 82 -13.40 -19.43 -1.62
CA ASP A 82 -14.75 -18.87 -1.37
C ASP A 82 -15.38 -18.41 -2.70
N LEU A 83 -14.64 -17.63 -3.50
CA LEU A 83 -15.10 -17.15 -4.81
C LEU A 83 -15.42 -18.29 -5.79
N LEU A 84 -14.62 -19.35 -5.81
CA LEU A 84 -14.89 -20.53 -6.66
C LEU A 84 -16.16 -21.28 -6.26
N THR A 85 -16.51 -21.24 -4.97
CA THR A 85 -17.70 -21.93 -4.43
C THR A 85 -18.98 -21.10 -4.49
N MET A 86 -18.89 -19.78 -4.65
CA MET A 86 -20.06 -18.90 -4.74
C MET A 86 -21.03 -19.31 -5.85
N LYS A 87 -20.51 -19.81 -6.98
CA LYS A 87 -21.30 -20.33 -8.09
C LYS A 87 -20.43 -21.15 -9.07
N PRO A 88 -21.02 -21.88 -10.03
CA PRO A 88 -20.26 -22.38 -11.16
C PRO A 88 -19.71 -21.23 -12.02
N TRP A 89 -18.46 -21.42 -12.47
CA TRP A 89 -17.72 -20.47 -13.27
C TRP A 89 -17.24 -21.14 -14.55
N ASP A 90 -17.42 -20.46 -15.66
CA ASP A 90 -16.81 -20.82 -16.94
C ASP A 90 -15.63 -19.91 -17.23
N CYS A 91 -14.59 -20.47 -17.84
CA CYS A 91 -13.44 -19.73 -18.30
C CYS A 91 -13.89 -18.66 -19.30
N GLN A 92 -13.58 -17.40 -19.01
CA GLN A 92 -13.99 -16.29 -19.88
C GLN A 92 -13.37 -16.32 -21.28
N PHE A 93 -12.40 -17.20 -21.56
CA PHE A 93 -11.74 -17.26 -22.87
C PHE A 93 -12.02 -18.53 -23.68
N CYS A 94 -12.25 -19.67 -23.03
CA CYS A 94 -12.51 -20.92 -23.74
C CYS A 94 -13.86 -21.56 -23.40
N GLY A 95 -14.62 -21.00 -22.45
CA GLY A 95 -15.97 -21.46 -22.10
C GLY A 95 -16.03 -22.76 -21.29
N VAL A 96 -14.93 -23.50 -21.13
CA VAL A 96 -14.91 -24.68 -20.26
C VAL A 96 -14.95 -24.27 -18.78
N ARG A 97 -15.36 -25.19 -17.90
CA ARG A 97 -15.40 -24.96 -16.45
C ARG A 97 -14.09 -24.36 -15.94
N ALA A 98 -14.18 -23.20 -15.29
CA ALA A 98 -13.07 -22.58 -14.61
C ALA A 98 -12.75 -23.33 -13.31
N SER A 99 -11.45 -23.52 -13.06
CA SER A 99 -10.93 -24.15 -11.84
C SER A 99 -10.20 -23.14 -10.94
N THR A 100 -9.97 -21.92 -11.44
CA THR A 100 -9.21 -20.87 -10.74
C THR A 100 -9.57 -19.49 -11.31
N PHE A 101 -8.97 -18.45 -10.73
CA PHE A 101 -9.07 -17.07 -11.16
C PHE A 101 -7.69 -16.50 -11.41
N ASN A 102 -7.57 -15.65 -12.42
CA ASN A 102 -6.55 -14.61 -12.44
C ASN A 102 -7.12 -13.40 -11.68
N LEU A 103 -6.53 -13.06 -10.54
CA LEU A 103 -7.05 -12.09 -9.60
C LEU A 103 -6.05 -10.95 -9.42
N VAL A 104 -6.47 -9.73 -9.73
CA VAL A 104 -5.72 -8.50 -9.40
C VAL A 104 -6.38 -7.85 -8.19
N VAL A 105 -5.58 -7.38 -7.24
CA VAL A 105 -6.08 -6.79 -6.00
C VAL A 105 -5.30 -5.51 -5.68
N VAL A 106 -6.02 -4.46 -5.28
CA VAL A 106 -5.47 -3.16 -4.89
C VAL A 106 -5.99 -2.77 -3.51
N SER A 107 -5.10 -2.26 -2.67
CA SER A 107 -5.38 -1.95 -1.27
C SER A 107 -5.54 -0.45 -1.04
N PHE A 108 -6.64 -0.06 -0.40
CA PHE A 108 -6.99 1.29 0.05
C PHE A 108 -7.08 1.34 1.58
N LEU A 109 -6.12 0.67 2.26
CA LEU A 109 -6.08 0.56 3.72
C LEU A 109 -5.48 1.79 4.41
N SER A 110 -4.72 2.59 3.67
CA SER A 110 -4.06 3.82 4.14
C SER A 110 -4.96 5.04 3.91
N PRO A 111 -5.17 5.92 4.91
CA PRO A 111 -6.02 7.12 4.82
C PRO A 111 -5.60 8.16 3.75
N GLU A 112 -4.44 7.99 3.11
CA GLU A 112 -4.00 8.83 1.98
C GLU A 112 -4.43 8.26 0.62
N VAL A 113 -5.17 7.15 0.57
CA VAL A 113 -5.56 6.44 -0.66
C VAL A 113 -7.05 6.11 -0.61
N GLY A 114 -7.89 6.81 -1.38
CA GLY A 114 -9.26 6.39 -1.70
C GLY A 114 -10.29 6.33 -0.57
N THR A 115 -10.07 6.96 0.59
CA THR A 115 -11.06 6.95 1.66
C THR A 115 -12.14 8.01 1.42
N VAL A 116 -13.36 7.59 1.08
CA VAL A 116 -14.57 8.44 1.12
C VAL A 116 -15.25 8.25 2.48
N ASP A 117 -15.80 9.33 3.03
CA ASP A 117 -16.44 9.39 4.35
C ASP A 117 -17.79 8.61 4.39
N PRO A 118 -18.13 7.86 5.47
CA PRO A 118 -17.27 7.52 6.61
C PRO A 118 -16.14 6.59 6.17
N ILE A 119 -14.90 6.94 6.52
CA ILE A 119 -13.62 6.30 6.13
C ILE A 119 -13.75 4.77 5.97
N ARG A 120 -14.20 4.33 4.79
CA ARG A 120 -14.37 2.91 4.50
C ARG A 120 -13.07 2.41 3.92
N ARG A 121 -12.20 1.89 4.78
CA ARG A 121 -11.01 1.15 4.34
C ARG A 121 -11.47 -0.02 3.50
N SER A 122 -10.91 -0.15 2.31
CA SER A 122 -11.27 -1.21 1.40
C SER A 122 -10.04 -1.83 0.74
N VAL A 123 -10.20 -3.07 0.35
CA VAL A 123 -9.34 -3.72 -0.62
C VAL A 123 -10.25 -4.09 -1.78
N TRP A 124 -9.84 -3.78 -3.00
CA TRP A 124 -10.62 -4.05 -4.20
C TRP A 124 -9.98 -5.14 -5.04
N GLY A 125 -10.75 -6.16 -5.40
CA GLY A 125 -10.32 -7.26 -6.25
C GLY A 125 -11.07 -7.31 -7.58
N TYR A 126 -10.36 -7.70 -8.63
CA TYR A 126 -10.98 -8.07 -9.90
C TYR A 126 -10.50 -9.46 -10.34
N GLY A 127 -11.44 -10.40 -10.45
CA GLY A 127 -11.17 -11.81 -10.78
C GLY A 127 -11.68 -12.22 -12.16
N VAL A 128 -10.81 -12.78 -12.98
CA VAL A 128 -11.17 -13.44 -14.26
C VAL A 128 -11.15 -14.95 -14.06
N PRO A 129 -12.30 -15.65 -14.11
CA PRO A 129 -12.33 -17.10 -14.01
C PRO A 129 -11.66 -17.71 -15.24
N ILE A 130 -10.75 -18.65 -15.01
CA ILE A 130 -9.96 -19.33 -16.04
C ILE A 130 -9.90 -20.84 -15.81
N CYS A 131 -9.68 -21.58 -16.90
CA CYS A 131 -9.65 -23.04 -16.88
C CYS A 131 -8.46 -23.63 -16.13
N ARG A 132 -7.29 -22.95 -16.13
CA ARG A 132 -6.07 -23.32 -15.41
C ARG A 132 -5.05 -22.18 -15.43
N THR A 133 -4.08 -22.22 -14.54
CA THR A 133 -2.91 -21.31 -14.55
C THR A 133 -1.89 -21.71 -15.62
N ALA A 134 -0.95 -20.82 -15.92
CA ALA A 134 0.18 -21.02 -16.84
C ALA A 134 -0.21 -21.44 -18.28
N GLY A 135 -1.46 -21.18 -18.68
CA GLY A 135 -1.97 -21.44 -20.02
C GLY A 135 -2.25 -20.17 -20.83
N SER A 136 -2.68 -20.34 -22.08
CA SER A 136 -3.05 -19.21 -22.95
C SER A 136 -4.21 -18.37 -22.39
N CYS A 137 -5.17 -19.01 -21.70
CA CYS A 137 -6.27 -18.32 -21.03
C CYS A 137 -5.76 -17.46 -19.87
N ASP A 138 -4.78 -17.94 -19.11
CA ASP A 138 -4.18 -17.19 -17.99
C ASP A 138 -3.40 -15.96 -18.50
N GLN A 139 -2.62 -16.11 -19.57
CA GLN A 139 -1.92 -14.98 -20.20
C GLN A 139 -2.88 -13.92 -20.74
N LYS A 140 -4.00 -14.34 -21.36
CA LYS A 140 -5.07 -13.43 -21.79
C LYS A 140 -5.74 -12.75 -20.59
N ALA A 141 -5.98 -13.51 -19.51
CA ALA A 141 -6.55 -13.00 -18.28
C ALA A 141 -5.65 -11.93 -17.64
N GLY A 142 -4.34 -12.17 -17.57
CA GLY A 142 -3.37 -11.20 -17.04
C GLY A 142 -3.40 -9.86 -17.79
N ARG A 143 -3.54 -9.89 -19.12
CA ARG A 143 -3.72 -8.67 -19.93
C ARG A 143 -5.05 -7.96 -19.61
N LEU A 144 -6.13 -8.72 -19.59
CA LEU A 144 -7.46 -8.19 -19.27
C LEU A 144 -7.51 -7.58 -17.86
N THR A 145 -6.94 -8.24 -16.85
CA THR A 145 -6.88 -7.69 -15.48
C THR A 145 -6.06 -6.43 -15.38
N ALA A 146 -5.02 -6.26 -16.22
CA ALA A 146 -4.25 -5.02 -16.28
C ALA A 146 -5.09 -3.86 -16.86
N GLU A 147 -5.85 -4.12 -17.94
CA GLU A 147 -6.78 -3.13 -18.53
C GLU A 147 -7.90 -2.74 -17.55
N LEU A 148 -8.42 -3.72 -16.82
CA LEU A 148 -9.53 -3.51 -15.89
C LEU A 148 -9.09 -2.81 -14.60
N ARG A 149 -7.85 -3.01 -14.15
CA ARG A 149 -7.25 -2.18 -13.10
C ARG A 149 -7.33 -0.71 -13.51
N ASP A 150 -6.97 -0.37 -14.74
CA ASP A 150 -6.94 1.01 -15.16
C ASP A 150 -8.36 1.60 -15.34
N THR A 151 -9.35 0.77 -15.67
CA THR A 151 -10.74 1.21 -15.86
C THR A 151 -11.53 1.33 -14.56
N TYR A 152 -11.44 0.33 -13.69
CA TYR A 152 -12.29 0.23 -12.49
C TYR A 152 -11.58 0.67 -11.21
N ILE A 153 -10.24 0.63 -11.18
CA ILE A 153 -9.46 0.87 -9.97
C ILE A 153 -8.76 2.24 -10.02
N SER A 154 -8.28 2.71 -11.18
CA SER A 154 -7.69 4.06 -11.31
C SER A 154 -8.69 5.21 -11.17
N GLY A 155 -10.00 4.93 -11.19
CA GLY A 155 -11.06 5.89 -10.86
C GLY A 155 -11.24 6.13 -9.35
N LEU A 156 -10.57 5.35 -8.50
CA LEU A 156 -10.57 5.52 -7.04
C LEU A 156 -9.52 6.58 -6.68
N VAL A 157 -10.01 7.80 -6.44
CA VAL A 157 -9.22 9.02 -6.24
C VAL A 157 -8.08 8.82 -5.23
N MET A 158 -6.84 8.96 -5.72
CA MET A 158 -5.69 9.31 -4.89
C MET A 158 -5.82 10.80 -4.54
N PRO A 159 -5.97 11.22 -3.27
CA PRO A 159 -5.87 12.63 -2.95
C PRO A 159 -4.47 13.13 -3.32
N SER A 160 -4.43 14.06 -4.27
CA SER A 160 -3.24 14.79 -4.71
C SER A 160 -2.75 15.81 -3.67
N SER A 161 -3.49 15.96 -2.57
CA SER A 161 -3.23 16.97 -1.55
C SER A 161 -2.55 16.35 -0.33
N PRO A 162 -1.46 16.97 0.16
CA PRO A 162 -0.88 16.57 1.42
C PRO A 162 -1.92 16.64 2.55
N SER A 163 -1.77 15.80 3.58
CA SER A 163 -2.65 15.79 4.76
C SER A 163 -1.90 15.59 6.07
N CYS A 164 -2.58 15.83 7.18
CA CYS A 164 -2.06 15.65 8.53
C CYS A 164 -2.01 14.15 8.87
N MET A 165 -0.83 13.63 9.21
CA MET A 165 -0.65 12.21 9.57
C MET A 165 -1.44 11.73 10.79
N LYS A 166 -1.92 12.66 11.61
CA LYS A 166 -2.66 12.34 12.84
C LYS A 166 -4.16 12.35 12.63
N CYS A 167 -4.70 13.35 11.95
CA CYS A 167 -6.15 13.58 11.83
C CYS A 167 -6.68 13.68 10.40
N GLY A 168 -5.82 13.68 9.38
CA GLY A 168 -6.22 13.74 7.98
C GLY A 168 -6.57 15.14 7.44
N ASN A 169 -6.53 16.19 8.26
CA ASN A 169 -6.76 17.57 7.78
C ASN A 169 -5.82 17.92 6.63
N THR A 170 -6.30 18.63 5.61
CA THR A 170 -5.52 18.99 4.41
C THR A 170 -5.03 20.43 4.41
N GLU A 171 -5.50 21.25 5.35
CA GLU A 171 -5.15 22.67 5.47
C GLU A 171 -4.05 22.89 6.52
N ASP A 172 -3.34 24.01 6.39
CA ASP A 172 -2.32 24.52 7.33
C ASP A 172 -1.25 23.50 7.73
N LEU A 173 -0.73 22.79 6.72
CA LEU A 173 0.17 21.68 6.95
C LEU A 173 1.61 22.12 7.23
N ILE A 174 2.06 21.78 8.43
CA ILE A 174 3.44 21.90 8.88
C ILE A 174 4.18 20.56 8.73
N LEU A 175 5.38 20.63 8.15
CA LEU A 175 6.27 19.47 8.10
C LEU A 175 6.79 19.11 9.49
N CYS A 176 7.06 17.83 9.70
CA CYS A 176 7.88 17.39 10.82
C CYS A 176 9.23 18.12 10.77
N SER A 177 9.58 18.86 11.82
CA SER A 177 10.86 19.57 11.91
C SER A 177 12.06 18.63 11.85
N GLY A 178 11.88 17.38 12.30
CA GLY A 178 12.91 16.35 12.31
C GLY A 178 13.19 15.76 10.92
N CYS A 179 12.24 15.00 10.39
CA CYS A 179 12.45 14.27 9.14
C CYS A 179 12.09 15.09 7.89
N LYS A 180 11.23 16.11 8.00
CA LYS A 180 10.64 16.85 6.87
C LYS A 180 10.00 15.95 5.80
N VAL A 181 9.44 14.80 6.21
CA VAL A 181 8.76 13.85 5.32
C VAL A 181 7.26 13.91 5.54
N VAL A 182 6.84 13.77 6.80
CA VAL A 182 5.42 13.77 7.17
C VAL A 182 4.92 15.17 7.54
N ARG A 183 3.60 15.39 7.41
CA ARG A 183 2.93 16.66 7.69
C ARG A 183 1.91 16.54 8.81
N TYR A 184 1.63 17.66 9.45
CA TYR A 184 0.64 17.80 10.52
C TYR A 184 -0.08 19.12 10.35
N CYS A 185 -1.36 19.22 10.68
CA CYS A 185 -2.05 20.52 10.72
C CYS A 185 -1.74 21.31 12.00
N SER A 186 -1.15 20.65 13.02
CA SER A 186 -0.84 21.33 14.29
C SER A 186 0.32 20.68 15.06
N PRO A 187 0.98 21.43 15.96
CA PRO A 187 1.98 20.89 16.88
C PRO A 187 1.45 19.77 17.78
N GLU A 188 0.17 19.83 18.16
CA GLU A 188 -0.52 18.83 18.99
C GLU A 188 -0.63 17.51 18.23
N CYS A 189 -1.10 17.58 16.98
CA CYS A 189 -1.16 16.42 16.07
C CYS A 189 0.21 15.77 15.91
N ARG A 190 1.27 16.58 15.79
CA ARG A 190 2.65 16.10 15.75
C ARG A 190 3.08 15.43 17.06
N LYS A 191 2.76 16.03 18.21
CA LYS A 191 3.14 15.52 19.54
C LYS A 191 2.47 14.18 19.84
N GLU A 192 1.20 14.04 19.49
CA GLU A 192 0.45 12.80 19.66
C GLU A 192 0.96 11.70 18.74
N HIS A 193 1.23 12.02 17.47
CA HIS A 193 1.78 11.05 16.52
C HIS A 193 3.25 10.70 16.81
N HIS A 194 3.99 11.54 17.54
CA HIS A 194 5.42 11.38 17.78
C HIS A 194 5.79 10.01 18.37
N ARG A 195 4.98 9.43 19.28
CA ARG A 195 5.30 8.12 19.89
C ARG A 195 5.39 6.99 18.84
N ILE A 196 4.55 7.08 17.80
CA ILE A 196 4.51 6.12 16.69
C ILE A 196 5.55 6.49 15.64
N HIS A 197 5.61 7.77 15.25
CA HIS A 197 6.49 8.28 14.21
C HIS A 197 7.99 8.29 14.58
N LYS A 198 8.36 8.27 15.87
CA LYS A 198 9.74 8.52 16.33
C LYS A 198 10.79 7.63 15.67
N LYS A 199 10.50 6.34 15.46
CA LYS A 199 11.45 5.40 14.83
C LYS A 199 11.68 5.75 13.36
N ASP A 200 10.61 5.98 12.63
CA ASP A 200 10.64 6.33 11.21
C ASP A 200 11.26 7.71 10.98
N CYS A 201 10.96 8.66 11.88
CA CYS A 201 11.56 9.99 11.89
C CYS A 201 13.10 9.91 11.95
N ARG A 202 13.63 9.08 12.84
CA ARG A 202 15.08 8.87 12.98
C ARG A 202 15.68 8.14 11.79
N ALA A 203 14.96 7.20 11.20
CA ALA A 203 15.41 6.51 9.99
C ALA A 203 15.54 7.50 8.82
N ALA A 204 14.50 8.28 8.56
CA ALA A 204 14.51 9.31 7.52
C ALA A 204 15.61 10.37 7.73
N GLN A 205 15.91 10.73 8.98
CA GLN A 205 17.03 11.62 9.29
C GLN A 205 18.40 11.01 8.96
N ARG A 206 18.61 9.72 9.23
CA ARG A 206 19.86 9.03 8.91
C ARG A 206 20.08 8.92 7.41
N GLU A 207 19.04 8.61 6.65
CA GLU A 207 19.13 8.54 5.19
C GLU A 207 19.46 9.91 4.59
N LYS A 208 18.80 10.98 5.05
CA LYS A 208 19.16 12.35 4.63
C LYS A 208 20.61 12.73 4.94
N LEU A 209 21.17 12.20 6.02
CA LEU A 209 22.58 12.42 6.35
C LEU A 209 23.50 11.62 5.40
N ARG A 210 23.16 10.38 5.10
CA ARG A 210 23.89 9.54 4.13
C ARG A 210 23.91 10.19 2.74
N ASP A 211 22.78 10.67 2.27
CA ASP A 211 22.67 11.35 0.97
C ASP A 211 23.59 12.57 0.89
N LYS A 212 23.63 13.38 1.96
CA LYS A 212 24.52 14.55 2.03
C LYS A 212 25.99 14.16 2.04
N ILE A 213 26.35 13.09 2.75
CA ILE A 213 27.73 12.58 2.77
C ILE A 213 28.12 12.10 1.37
N GLN A 214 27.26 11.30 0.72
CA GLN A 214 27.49 10.80 -0.63
C GLN A 214 27.66 11.96 -1.63
N GLU A 215 26.78 12.96 -1.57
CA GLU A 215 26.86 14.14 -2.43
C GLU A 215 28.16 14.93 -2.21
N HIS A 216 28.60 15.07 -0.96
CA HIS A 216 29.87 15.71 -0.64
C HIS A 216 31.06 14.93 -1.22
N LEU A 217 31.11 13.60 -1.02
CA LEU A 217 32.17 12.74 -1.56
C LEU A 217 32.24 12.78 -3.09
N LEU A 218 31.09 12.83 -3.76
CA LEU A 218 31.02 12.98 -5.22
C LEU A 218 31.60 14.33 -5.67
N ARG A 219 31.25 15.43 -5.00
CA ARG A 219 31.80 16.76 -5.31
C ARG A 219 33.31 16.82 -5.08
N GLU A 220 33.81 16.20 -4.01
CA GLU A 220 35.25 16.12 -3.74
C GLU A 220 35.99 15.32 -4.82
N ARG A 221 35.45 14.16 -5.22
CA ARG A 221 36.00 13.34 -6.30
C ARG A 221 36.05 14.11 -7.61
N ASP A 222 34.96 14.79 -7.97
CA ASP A 222 34.88 15.55 -9.21
C ASP A 222 35.82 16.77 -9.19
N SER A 223 35.99 17.41 -8.04
CA SER A 223 36.98 18.49 -7.82
C SER A 223 38.42 17.98 -7.97
N HIS A 224 38.73 16.82 -7.35
CA HIS A 224 40.04 16.20 -7.43
C HIS A 224 40.37 15.77 -8.87
N PHE A 225 39.42 15.16 -9.57
CA PHE A 225 39.55 14.80 -10.98
C PHE A 225 39.73 16.03 -11.89
N SER A 226 39.01 17.12 -11.63
CA SER A 226 39.16 18.38 -12.37
C SER A 226 40.53 19.04 -12.14
N LYS A 227 41.07 18.97 -10.92
CA LYS A 227 42.44 19.41 -10.61
C LYS A 227 43.48 18.54 -11.31
N PHE A 228 43.31 17.22 -11.30
CA PHE A 228 44.21 16.27 -11.96
C PHE A 228 44.27 16.53 -13.48
N LYS A 229 43.13 16.72 -14.14
CA LYS A 229 43.09 17.09 -15.56
C LYS A 229 43.86 18.38 -15.88
N ARG A 230 43.80 19.39 -15.01
CA ARG A 230 44.54 20.65 -15.20
C ARG A 230 46.07 20.50 -15.08
N VAL A 231 46.57 19.48 -14.39
CA VAL A 231 48.01 19.24 -14.21
C VAL A 231 48.63 18.45 -15.36
N PHE A 232 47.85 17.56 -15.99
CA PHE A 232 48.36 16.66 -17.03
C PHE A 232 48.06 17.11 -18.48
N TYR A 233 47.16 18.07 -18.67
CA TYR A 233 46.77 18.58 -20.01
C TYR A 233 47.02 20.08 -20.17
N SER A 234 47.94 20.64 -19.39
CA SER A 234 48.53 21.98 -19.55
C SER A 234 49.96 21.84 -20.03
#